data_AF-R6FHY2-F1
#
_entry.id   AF-R6FHY2-F1
#
_cell.length_a   1.000
_cell.length_b   1.000
_cell.length_c   1.000
_cell.angle_alpha   90.00
_cell.angle_beta   90.00
_cell.angle_gamma   90.00
#
_symmetry.space_group_name_H-M   'P 1'
#
loop_
_entity.id
_entity.type
_entity.pdbx_description
1 polymer ?
#
loop_
_entity_poly.entity_id
_entity_poly.type
_entity_poly.pdbx_seq_one_letter_code
_entity_poly.pdbx_strand_id
1 'polypeptide(L)'
;MTENNDRLLESFFAENRQEIADNGFSRRVMHRLPNRSNRLARLWTAGGFTLAIILFVCLDGVKEVLNAFGGIFEQTIQNSNMQIDPKSMLVAAIVLLYLGYRKIASLA
;
A
#
# COMPACT_ATOMS: atom_id res chain seq x y z
N MET A 1 -30.87 37.28 -24.89
CA MET A 1 -30.24 38.23 -23.93
C MET A 1 -28.89 37.73 -23.41
N THR A 2 -28.62 36.43 -23.40
CA THR A 2 -27.34 35.83 -22.98
C THR A 2 -26.17 36.19 -23.89
N GLU A 3 -26.41 36.18 -25.21
CA GLU A 3 -25.39 36.37 -26.26
C GLU A 3 -24.66 37.73 -26.19
N ASN A 4 -25.31 38.77 -25.67
CA ASN A 4 -24.72 40.10 -25.57
C ASN A 4 -23.78 40.23 -24.36
N ASN A 5 -24.07 39.52 -23.27
CA ASN A 5 -23.20 39.46 -22.10
C ASN A 5 -21.94 38.66 -22.40
N ASP A 6 -22.06 37.57 -23.16
CA ASP A 6 -20.91 36.75 -23.56
C ASP A 6 -19.94 37.57 -24.45
N ARG A 7 -20.48 38.37 -25.37
CA ARG A 7 -19.69 39.28 -26.22
C ARG A 7 -19.06 40.42 -25.44
N LEU A 8 -19.73 40.95 -24.42
CA LEU A 8 -19.16 41.96 -23.53
C LEU A 8 -18.02 41.36 -22.69
N LEU A 9 -18.21 40.16 -22.14
CA LEU A 9 -17.18 39.49 -21.36
C LEU A 9 -15.97 39.19 -22.23
N GLU A 10 -16.18 38.69 -23.45
CA GLU A 10 -15.12 38.39 -24.39
C GLU A 10 -14.32 39.65 -24.77
N SER A 11 -14.97 40.79 -25.03
CA SER A 11 -14.27 42.04 -25.32
C SER A 11 -13.56 42.62 -24.09
N PHE A 12 -14.17 42.54 -22.91
CA PHE A 12 -13.54 42.97 -21.65
C PHE A 12 -12.29 42.14 -21.32
N PHE A 13 -12.35 40.82 -21.50
CA PHE A 13 -11.22 39.94 -21.31
C PHE A 13 -10.19 40.11 -22.43
N ALA A 14 -10.57 40.34 -23.68
CA ALA A 14 -9.63 40.60 -24.76
C ALA A 14 -8.85 41.90 -24.55
N GLU A 15 -9.52 42.96 -24.07
CA GLU A 15 -8.91 44.27 -23.85
C GLU A 15 -8.08 44.36 -22.55
N ASN A 16 -8.39 43.54 -21.54
CA ASN A 16 -7.68 43.50 -20.24
C ASN A 16 -6.98 42.16 -19.96
N ARG A 17 -6.73 41.32 -20.97
CA ARG A 17 -5.94 40.08 -20.85
C ARG A 17 -4.47 40.44 -20.62
N GLN A 18 -4.15 40.85 -19.40
CA GLN A 18 -2.82 40.62 -18.87
C GLN A 18 -2.62 39.11 -18.84
N GLU A 19 -1.93 38.58 -19.85
CA GLU A 19 -1.25 37.31 -19.73
C GLU A 19 -0.27 37.45 -18.57
N ILE A 20 -0.74 37.11 -17.37
CA ILE A 20 0.14 36.92 -16.22
C ILE A 20 0.97 35.70 -16.60
N ALA A 21 2.12 35.95 -17.23
CA ALA A 21 3.14 34.93 -17.42
C ALA A 21 3.32 34.27 -16.06
N ASP A 22 3.11 32.96 -16.00
CA ASP A 22 3.32 32.21 -14.77
C ASP A 22 4.83 32.22 -14.51
N ASN A 23 5.29 33.30 -13.88
CA ASN A 23 6.67 33.67 -13.63
C ASN A 23 7.30 32.75 -12.58
N GLY A 24 7.05 31.45 -12.68
CA GLY A 24 7.27 30.45 -11.66
C GLY A 24 6.36 30.61 -10.44
N PHE A 25 5.20 31.26 -10.55
CA PHE A 25 4.25 31.39 -9.45
C PHE A 25 3.70 30.02 -9.06
N SER A 26 3.19 29.24 -10.01
CA SER A 26 2.71 27.87 -9.73
C SER A 26 3.81 27.00 -9.15
N ARG A 27 5.05 27.12 -9.67
CA ARG A 27 6.21 26.39 -9.14
C ARG A 27 6.56 26.79 -7.71
N ARG A 28 6.50 28.09 -7.38
CA ARG A 28 6.71 28.62 -6.02
C ARG A 28 5.56 28.26 -5.08
N VAL A 29 4.32 28.20 -5.56
CA VAL A 29 3.15 27.79 -4.79
C VAL A 29 3.22 26.29 -4.48
N MET A 30 3.51 25.45 -5.48
CA MET A 30 3.69 24.01 -5.27
C MET A 30 4.86 23.69 -4.33
N HIS A 31 5.97 24.42 -4.40
CA HIS A 31 7.09 24.25 -3.46
C HIS A 31 6.77 24.76 -2.04
N ARG A 32 5.81 25.68 -1.88
CA ARG A 32 5.31 26.14 -0.57
C ARG A 32 4.20 25.26 -0.03
N LEU A 33 3.66 24.32 -0.80
CA LEU A 33 2.73 23.33 -0.26
C LEU A 33 3.51 22.46 0.74
N PRO A 34 3.09 22.44 2.01
CA PRO A 34 3.83 21.75 3.03
C PRO A 34 3.83 20.24 2.71
N ASN A 35 5.00 19.72 2.34
CA ASN A 35 5.34 18.29 2.31
C ASN A 35 5.15 17.59 3.69
N ARG A 36 4.62 18.32 4.68
CA ARG A 36 4.20 17.87 6.01
C ARG A 36 3.10 16.80 5.94
N SER A 37 2.30 16.78 4.86
CA SER A 37 1.35 15.70 4.57
C SER A 37 2.02 14.32 4.59
N ASN A 38 3.23 14.20 4.03
CA ASN A 38 3.91 12.91 3.91
C ASN A 38 4.32 12.33 5.28
N ARG A 39 4.59 13.20 6.27
CA ARG A 39 4.89 12.75 7.64
C ARG A 39 3.64 12.34 8.39
N LEU A 40 2.54 13.08 8.24
CA LEU A 40 1.25 12.71 8.85
C LEU A 40 0.69 11.44 8.22
N ALA A 41 0.77 11.30 6.90
CA ALA A 41 0.38 10.08 6.18
C ALA A 41 1.22 8.88 6.63
N ARG A 42 2.53 9.06 6.85
CA ARG A 42 3.41 8.01 7.39
C ARG A 42 3.10 7.67 8.84
N LEU A 43 2.77 8.65 9.67
CA LEU A 43 2.37 8.42 11.07
C LEU A 43 0.99 7.75 11.16
N TRP A 44 0.08 8.11 10.26
CA TRP A 44 -1.26 7.53 10.15
C TRP A 44 -1.22 6.09 9.67
N THR A 45 -0.42 5.79 8.64
CA THR A 45 -0.20 4.42 8.16
C THR A 45 0.54 3.58 9.20
N ALA A 46 1.56 4.14 9.85
CA ALA A 46 2.24 3.46 10.95
C ALA A 46 1.25 3.15 12.08
N GLY A 47 0.47 4.15 12.55
CA GLY A 47 -0.53 3.98 13.61
C GLY A 47 -1.66 3.01 13.23
N GLY A 48 -2.15 3.05 12.00
CA GLY A 48 -3.15 2.11 11.48
C GLY A 48 -2.61 0.69 11.40
N PHE A 49 -1.34 0.52 11.02
CA PHE A 49 -0.67 -0.77 10.99
C PHE A 49 -0.47 -1.35 12.39
N THR A 50 -0.03 -0.52 13.37
CA THR A 50 0.05 -0.97 14.77
C THR A 50 -1.32 -1.36 15.31
N LEU A 51 -2.36 -0.57 15.02
CA LEU A 51 -3.73 -0.89 15.45
C LEU A 51 -4.22 -2.21 14.83
N ALA A 52 -3.92 -2.46 13.55
CA ALA A 52 -4.26 -3.71 12.89
C ALA A 52 -3.56 -4.91 13.53
N ILE A 53 -2.27 -4.79 13.89
CA ILE A 53 -1.54 -5.85 14.60
C ILE A 53 -2.15 -6.11 15.98
N ILE A 54 -2.43 -5.06 16.75
CA ILE A 54 -3.03 -5.18 18.08
C ILE A 54 -4.38 -5.88 17.98
N LEU A 55 -5.21 -5.45 17.03
CA LEU A 55 -6.53 -6.06 16.81
C LEU A 55 -6.40 -7.52 16.38
N PHE A 56 -5.46 -7.85 15.50
CA PHE A 56 -5.17 -9.23 15.07
C PHE A 56 -4.78 -10.14 16.24
N VAL A 57 -3.96 -9.63 17.17
CA VAL A 57 -3.56 -10.38 18.38
C VAL A 57 -4.72 -10.48 19.38
N CYS A 58 -5.47 -9.41 19.61
CA CYS A 58 -6.62 -9.40 20.51
C CYS A 58 -7.78 -10.30 20.03
N LEU A 59 -7.95 -10.44 18.72
CA LEU A 59 -8.95 -11.33 18.10
C LEU A 59 -8.50 -12.79 18.01
N ASP A 60 -7.42 -13.17 18.71
CA ASP A 60 -6.84 -14.52 18.62
C ASP A 60 -6.48 -14.95 17.18
N GLY A 61 -6.26 -13.99 16.27
CA GLY A 61 -5.97 -14.25 14.86
C GLY A 61 -4.73 -15.12 14.66
N VAL A 62 -3.77 -15.04 15.58
CA VAL A 62 -2.60 -15.95 15.61
C VAL A 62 -3.03 -17.39 15.83
N LYS A 63 -3.94 -17.64 16.78
CA LYS A 63 -4.43 -19.00 17.09
C LYS A 63 -5.28 -19.54 15.94
N GLU A 64 -6.13 -18.72 15.34
CA GLU A 64 -6.93 -19.11 14.17
C GLU A 64 -6.06 -19.45 12.96
N VAL A 65 -5.04 -18.63 12.67
CA VAL A 65 -4.10 -18.92 11.58
C VAL A 65 -3.31 -20.20 11.88
N LEU A 66 -2.83 -20.40 13.11
CA LEU A 66 -2.09 -21.61 13.48
C LEU A 66 -2.97 -22.86 13.44
N ASN A 67 -4.22 -22.78 13.89
CA ASN A 67 -5.18 -23.87 13.84
C ASN A 67 -5.59 -24.21 12.41
N ALA A 68 -5.83 -23.20 11.57
CA ALA A 68 -6.10 -23.41 10.14
C ALA A 68 -4.90 -24.04 9.44
N PHE A 69 -3.69 -23.60 9.77
CA PHE A 69 -2.46 -24.16 9.22
C PHE A 69 -2.24 -25.60 9.67
N GLY A 70 -2.42 -25.89 10.96
CA GLY A 70 -2.36 -27.24 11.52
C GLY A 70 -3.43 -28.16 10.94
N GLY A 71 -4.65 -27.68 10.77
CA GLY A 71 -5.74 -28.44 10.15
C GLY A 71 -5.50 -28.76 8.68
N ILE A 72 -5.00 -27.80 7.89
CA ILE A 72 -4.60 -28.04 6.49
C ILE A 72 -3.42 -29.02 6.44
N PHE A 73 -2.50 -28.92 7.39
CA PHE A 73 -1.34 -29.79 7.50
C PHE A 73 -1.75 -31.24 7.79
N GLU A 74 -2.60 -31.45 8.79
CA GLU A 74 -3.15 -32.76 9.14
C GLU A 74 -3.99 -33.36 8.02
N GLN A 75 -4.84 -32.55 7.37
CA GLN A 75 -5.62 -32.98 6.21
C GLN A 75 -4.73 -33.35 5.01
N THR A 76 -3.62 -32.65 4.81
CA THR A 76 -2.66 -32.96 3.75
C THR A 76 -1.91 -34.26 4.06
N ILE A 77 -1.53 -34.49 5.33
CA ILE A 77 -0.91 -35.75 5.77
C ILE A 77 -1.90 -36.91 5.63
N GLN A 78 -3.15 -36.76 6.10
CA GLN A 78 -4.14 -37.83 6.08
C GLN A 78 -4.64 -38.18 4.68
N ASN A 79 -4.80 -37.19 3.78
CA ASN A 79 -5.25 -37.44 2.41
C ASN A 79 -4.10 -37.87 1.47
N SER A 80 -2.86 -37.85 1.95
CA SER A 80 -1.72 -38.33 1.18
C SER A 80 -1.60 -39.87 1.23
N ASN A 81 -2.35 -40.52 0.34
CA ASN A 81 -1.99 -41.86 -0.18
C ASN A 81 -0.69 -41.83 -1.01
N MET A 82 0.03 -40.71 -1.06
CA MET A 82 1.40 -40.65 -1.53
C MET A 82 2.31 -40.58 -0.31
N GLN A 83 3.13 -41.60 -0.21
CA GLN A 83 4.34 -41.82 0.57
C GLN A 83 5.27 -40.58 0.60
N ILE A 84 4.82 -39.45 1.16
CA ILE A 84 5.66 -38.31 1.46
C ILE A 84 6.35 -38.65 2.77
N ASP A 85 7.53 -39.25 2.61
CA ASP A 85 8.41 -39.59 3.71
C ASP A 85 8.64 -38.30 4.55
N PRO A 86 8.38 -38.29 5.87
CA PRO A 86 8.48 -37.09 6.71
C PRO A 86 9.83 -36.36 6.60
N LYS A 87 10.89 -37.08 6.18
CA LYS A 87 12.19 -36.51 5.85
C LYS A 87 12.17 -35.59 4.62
N SER A 88 11.45 -35.96 3.55
CA SER A 88 11.35 -35.16 2.31
C SER A 88 10.59 -33.85 2.54
N MET A 89 9.54 -33.90 3.37
CA MET A 89 8.76 -32.72 3.73
C MET A 89 9.55 -31.75 4.60
N LEU A 90 10.32 -32.26 5.56
CA LEU A 90 11.21 -31.46 6.40
C LEU A 90 12.31 -30.80 5.56
N VAL A 91 12.86 -31.51 4.58
CA VAL A 91 13.82 -30.93 3.61
C VAL A 91 13.16 -29.84 2.76
N ALA A 92 11.94 -30.06 2.24
CA ALA A 92 11.23 -29.05 1.46
C ALA A 92 10.93 -27.78 2.27
N ALA A 93 10.55 -27.93 3.54
CA ALA A 93 10.33 -26.81 4.46
C ALA A 93 11.62 -26.01 4.72
N ILE A 94 12.74 -26.69 4.97
CA ILE A 94 14.05 -26.05 5.15
C ILE A 94 14.48 -25.32 3.88
N VAL A 95 14.30 -25.92 2.70
CA VAL A 95 14.64 -25.29 1.41
C VAL A 95 13.79 -24.04 1.18
N LEU A 96 12.49 -24.09 1.46
CA LEU A 96 11.61 -22.92 1.35
C LEU A 96 12.00 -21.80 2.31
N LEU A 97 12.34 -22.12 3.56
CA LEU A 97 12.86 -21.15 4.52
C LEU A 97 14.17 -20.52 4.04
N TYR A 98 15.09 -21.32 3.52
CA TYR A 98 16.36 -20.83 2.96
C TYR A 98 16.13 -19.92 1.76
N LEU A 99 15.25 -20.30 0.83
CA LEU A 99 14.91 -19.48 -0.33
C LEU A 99 14.19 -18.19 0.06
N GLY A 100 13.28 -18.26 1.03
CA GLY A 100 12.60 -17.09 1.59
C GLY A 100 13.59 -16.12 2.21
N TYR A 101 14.47 -16.63 3.08
CA TYR A 101 15.54 -15.85 3.70
C TYR A 101 16.46 -15.23 2.65
N ARG A 102 16.92 -16.02 1.67
CA ARG A 102 17.77 -15.54 0.58
C ARG A 102 17.08 -14.47 -0.26
N LYS A 103 15.79 -14.62 -0.56
CA LYS A 103 15.02 -13.66 -1.34
C LYS A 103 14.92 -12.33 -0.60
N ILE A 104 14.62 -12.37 0.70
CA ILE A 104 14.58 -11.18 1.57
C ILE A 104 15.96 -10.53 1.66
N ALA A 105 17.03 -11.32 1.83
CA ALA A 105 18.40 -10.84 1.87
C ALA A 105 18.91 -10.28 0.53
N SER A 106 18.33 -10.68 -0.61
CA SER A 106 18.66 -10.11 -1.93
C SER A 106 17.86 -8.86 -2.29
N LEU A 107 16.77 -8.60 -1.55
CA LEU A 107 15.92 -7.42 -1.70
C LEU A 107 16.31 -6.28 -0.75
N ALA A 108 17.15 -6.58 0.25
CA ALA A 108 17.83 -5.62 1.12
C ALA A 108 19.15 -5.18 0.49
#